data_AF-X6P4K3-F1
#
_entry.id   AF-X6P4K3-F1
#
_cell.length_a   1.000
_cell.length_b   1.000
_cell.length_c   1.000
_cell.angle_alpha   90.00
_cell.angle_beta   90.00
_cell.angle_gamma   90.00
#
_symmetry.space_group_name_H-M   'P 1'
#
loop_
_entity.id
_entity.type
_entity.pdbx_description
1 polymer ?
#
loop_
_entity_poly.entity_id
_entity_poly.type
_entity_poly.pdbx_seq_one_letter_code
_entity_poly.pdbx_strand_id
1 'polypeptide(L)'
;MNDEEKLDSIIDVSKLSCEEMVRALISGPPNNLENGKDYLLIDKNNTKIELKAEEWNEYKYGIYLIGKNIEVTCATSKEGFGHLRIRCSHLLLANDTCVIHCNGLGFRSMKGPGHGKLGTGAGYGSQGANKQGGKIYGDETLLKEIHFGSGGGVPMVGTGGGSGGGIIELVIAQHLVNNGIIQCNGLDGNDYPTGGGSGGGSGGSVLIKFVSTKNDKKHILGQIQCLGGNQSTSWREGGLGRIAIYGYDFEAKDLEKIVPFPYHKSFIIN
;
A
#
# COMPACT_ATOMS: atom_id res chain seq x y z
N MET A 1 1.82 30.39 -28.44
CA MET A 1 1.44 29.06 -27.92
C MET A 1 2.69 28.52 -27.25
N ASN A 2 2.69 28.46 -25.91
CA ASN A 2 3.87 28.07 -25.15
C ASN A 2 4.15 26.57 -25.32
N ASP A 3 5.41 26.15 -25.23
CA ASP A 3 5.82 24.76 -25.43
C ASP A 3 5.16 23.79 -24.40
N GLU A 4 4.71 24.28 -23.25
CA GLU A 4 3.91 23.50 -22.28
C GLU A 4 2.50 23.18 -22.79
N GLU A 5 1.83 24.10 -23.51
CA GLU A 5 0.49 23.86 -24.08
C GLU A 5 0.52 22.89 -25.27
N LYS A 6 1.68 22.72 -25.93
CA LYS A 6 1.88 21.69 -26.95
C LYS A 6 2.00 20.28 -26.35
N LEU A 7 2.44 20.13 -25.10
CA LEU A 7 2.64 18.82 -24.48
C LEU A 7 1.32 18.14 -24.12
N ASP A 8 0.34 18.91 -23.63
CA ASP A 8 -1.00 18.41 -23.28
C ASP A 8 -1.85 18.05 -24.52
N SER A 9 -1.35 18.31 -25.73
CA SER A 9 -2.02 17.96 -26.99
C SER A 9 -1.70 16.57 -27.55
N ILE A 10 -0.79 15.79 -26.93
CA ILE A 10 -0.32 14.55 -27.56
C ILE A 10 -1.11 13.31 -27.10
N ILE A 11 -1.48 13.23 -25.82
CA ILE A 11 -2.36 12.19 -25.27
C ILE A 11 -3.29 12.83 -24.25
N ASP A 12 -4.59 12.83 -24.52
CA ASP A 12 -5.61 13.25 -23.56
C ASP A 12 -5.83 12.13 -22.53
N VAL A 13 -5.00 12.13 -21.49
CA VAL A 13 -5.03 11.15 -20.40
C VAL A 13 -6.39 11.07 -19.70
N SER A 14 -7.23 12.11 -19.77
CA SER A 14 -8.54 12.09 -19.11
C SER A 14 -9.55 11.18 -19.81
N LYS A 15 -9.34 10.90 -21.11
CA LYS A 15 -10.25 10.09 -21.92
C LYS A 15 -9.89 8.62 -21.96
N LEU A 16 -8.62 8.28 -21.73
CA LEU A 16 -8.14 6.91 -21.89
C LEU A 16 -8.30 6.10 -20.61
N SER A 17 -8.58 4.81 -20.78
CA SER A 17 -8.49 3.78 -19.75
C SER A 17 -7.05 3.31 -19.58
N CYS A 18 -6.80 2.49 -18.56
CA CYS A 18 -5.47 1.91 -18.34
C CYS A 18 -5.01 1.08 -19.54
N GLU A 19 -5.90 0.29 -20.15
CA GLU A 19 -5.56 -0.53 -21.31
C GLU A 19 -5.23 0.31 -22.54
N GLU A 20 -6.01 1.37 -22.79
CA GLU A 20 -5.78 2.26 -23.93
C GLU A 20 -4.48 3.05 -23.77
N MET A 21 -4.17 3.49 -22.54
CA MET A 21 -2.88 4.09 -22.22
C MET A 21 -1.71 3.13 -22.49
N VAL A 22 -1.81 1.87 -22.05
CA VAL A 22 -0.77 0.87 -22.31
C VAL A 22 -0.58 0.66 -23.82
N ARG A 23 -1.67 0.53 -24.59
CA ARG A 23 -1.59 0.41 -26.05
C ARG A 23 -0.88 1.62 -26.67
N ALA A 24 -1.25 2.83 -26.25
CA ALA A 24 -0.63 4.05 -26.75
C ALA A 24 0.88 4.11 -26.43
N LEU A 25 1.29 3.68 -25.23
CA LEU A 25 2.69 3.69 -24.81
C LEU A 25 3.53 2.60 -25.50
N ILE A 26 2.95 1.43 -25.80
CA ILE A 26 3.66 0.32 -26.46
C ILE A 26 3.78 0.53 -27.97
N SER A 27 2.74 1.06 -28.63
CA SER A 27 2.70 1.22 -30.09
C SER A 27 3.63 2.32 -30.63
N GLY A 28 4.34 3.02 -29.75
CA GLY A 28 5.19 4.16 -30.08
C GLY A 28 4.82 5.32 -29.16
N PRO A 29 5.47 5.45 -27.99
CA PRO A 29 5.17 6.56 -27.11
C PRO A 29 5.48 7.86 -27.87
N PRO A 30 4.75 8.95 -27.62
CA PRO A 30 5.11 10.26 -28.13
C PRO A 30 6.60 10.53 -27.95
N ASN A 31 7.25 11.14 -28.94
CA ASN A 31 8.71 11.28 -29.05
C ASN A 31 9.42 11.99 -27.87
N ASN A 32 8.66 12.43 -26.87
CA ASN A 32 9.08 13.16 -25.69
C ASN A 32 8.71 12.48 -24.35
N LEU A 33 8.07 11.31 -24.35
CA LEU A 33 7.74 10.59 -23.12
C LEU A 33 8.79 9.53 -22.80
N GLU A 34 9.31 9.58 -21.58
CA GLU A 34 10.36 8.70 -21.09
C GLU A 34 9.83 7.75 -20.01
N ASN A 35 10.05 6.45 -20.20
CA ASN A 35 9.74 5.44 -19.19
C ASN A 35 10.67 5.59 -17.97
N GLY A 36 10.12 5.51 -16.77
CA GLY A 36 10.81 5.77 -15.50
C GLY A 36 10.77 7.23 -15.06
N LYS A 37 10.29 8.14 -15.91
CA LYS A 37 10.18 9.59 -15.63
C LYS A 37 8.75 10.10 -15.80
N ASP A 38 8.19 9.96 -17.00
CA ASP A 38 6.85 10.48 -17.32
C ASP A 38 5.74 9.45 -17.04
N TYR A 39 6.07 8.18 -17.26
CA TYR A 39 5.29 6.99 -16.94
C TYR A 39 6.21 5.90 -16.40
N LEU A 40 5.65 4.88 -15.78
CA LEU A 40 6.37 3.66 -15.41
C LEU A 40 5.69 2.46 -16.07
N LEU A 41 6.31 1.86 -17.08
CA LEU A 41 5.83 0.67 -17.77
C LEU A 41 6.81 -0.48 -17.55
N ILE A 42 6.33 -1.58 -16.97
CA ILE A 42 7.12 -2.74 -16.62
C ILE A 42 6.47 -3.99 -17.21
N ASP A 43 7.09 -4.51 -18.25
CA ASP A 43 6.63 -5.67 -19.02
C ASP A 43 7.42 -6.95 -18.70
N LYS A 44 8.63 -6.80 -18.17
CA LYS A 44 9.48 -7.90 -17.76
C LYS A 44 8.94 -8.60 -16.51
N ASN A 45 8.79 -9.92 -16.61
CA ASN A 45 8.44 -10.79 -15.49
C ASN A 45 9.53 -10.84 -14.41
N ASN A 46 9.16 -11.16 -13.16
CA ASN A 46 10.08 -11.34 -12.03
C ASN A 46 10.95 -10.10 -11.78
N THR A 47 10.32 -8.94 -11.76
CA THR A 47 11.00 -7.65 -11.61
C THR A 47 10.69 -7.05 -10.24
N LYS A 48 11.73 -6.65 -9.51
CA LYS A 48 11.59 -5.87 -8.28
C LYS A 48 12.01 -4.43 -8.53
N ILE A 49 11.19 -3.49 -8.09
CA ILE A 49 11.39 -2.05 -8.25
C ILE A 49 11.31 -1.41 -6.87
N GLU A 50 12.31 -0.60 -6.57
CA GLU A 50 12.36 0.19 -5.35
C GLU A 50 12.19 1.66 -5.72
N LEU A 51 11.07 2.24 -5.28
CA LEU A 51 10.77 3.65 -5.42
C LEU A 51 11.29 4.45 -4.22
N LYS A 52 11.30 5.77 -4.34
CA LYS A 52 11.74 6.64 -3.26
C LYS A 52 10.76 6.56 -2.08
N ALA A 53 11.29 6.53 -0.86
CA ALA A 53 10.49 6.68 0.36
C ALA A 53 10.34 8.15 0.76
N GLU A 54 9.23 8.46 1.43
CA GLU A 54 8.85 9.77 2.01
C GLU A 54 8.64 10.90 0.98
N GLU A 55 9.16 10.75 -0.24
CA GLU A 55 8.96 11.61 -1.39
C GLU A 55 7.84 11.11 -2.31
N TRP A 56 7.19 12.03 -3.02
CA TRP A 56 6.23 11.69 -4.07
C TRP A 56 6.94 11.14 -5.30
N ASN A 57 6.57 9.93 -5.70
CA ASN A 57 6.92 9.34 -6.99
C ASN A 57 5.81 9.71 -7.97
N GLU A 58 6.08 10.68 -8.84
CA GLU A 58 5.08 11.25 -9.73
C GLU A 58 5.21 10.70 -11.15
N TYR A 59 4.12 10.16 -11.69
CA TYR A 59 4.04 9.64 -13.06
C TYR A 59 2.81 10.20 -13.75
N LYS A 60 2.99 11.33 -14.45
CA LYS A 60 1.90 12.08 -15.13
C LYS A 60 1.09 11.18 -16.06
N TYR A 61 1.72 10.21 -16.71
CA TYR A 61 1.07 9.31 -17.66
C TYR A 61 0.81 7.91 -17.11
N GLY A 62 1.01 7.68 -15.81
CA GLY A 62 0.59 6.46 -15.13
C GLY A 62 1.69 5.45 -14.84
N ILE A 63 1.32 4.42 -14.07
CA ILE A 63 2.13 3.26 -13.73
C ILE A 63 1.41 2.00 -14.22
N TYR A 64 2.13 1.14 -14.92
CA TYR A 64 1.62 -0.05 -15.60
C TYR A 64 2.54 -1.23 -15.35
N LEU A 65 2.09 -2.15 -14.51
CA LEU A 65 2.76 -3.41 -14.22
C LEU A 65 2.06 -4.50 -15.05
N ILE A 66 2.61 -4.79 -16.24
CA ILE A 66 1.99 -5.70 -17.22
C ILE A 66 2.64 -7.08 -17.27
N GLY A 67 3.88 -7.21 -16.80
CA GLY A 67 4.53 -8.49 -16.55
C GLY A 67 3.93 -9.23 -15.35
N LYS A 68 4.44 -10.44 -15.08
CA LYS A 68 4.08 -11.30 -13.95
C LYS A 68 5.13 -11.24 -12.85
N ASN A 69 4.73 -11.47 -11.60
CA ASN A 69 5.62 -11.44 -10.43
C ASN A 69 6.41 -10.13 -10.33
N ILE A 70 5.74 -8.99 -10.52
CA ILE A 70 6.34 -7.67 -10.35
C ILE A 70 6.12 -7.21 -8.91
N GLU A 71 7.21 -6.84 -8.24
CA GLU A 71 7.20 -6.32 -6.87
C GLU A 71 7.59 -4.84 -6.91
N VAL A 72 6.73 -3.96 -6.42
CA VAL A 72 7.03 -2.54 -6.19
C VAL A 72 7.02 -2.29 -4.69
N THR A 73 8.13 -1.77 -4.18
CA THR A 73 8.29 -1.36 -2.79
C THR A 73 9.01 -0.01 -2.76
N CYS A 74 9.34 0.49 -1.58
CA CYS A 74 10.18 1.66 -1.41
C CYS A 74 11.44 1.33 -0.61
N ALA A 75 12.47 2.15 -0.80
CA ALA A 75 13.62 2.18 0.10
C ALA A 75 13.14 2.46 1.53
N THR A 76 13.91 2.06 2.54
CA THR A 76 13.64 2.53 3.92
C THR A 76 14.27 3.91 4.13
N SER A 77 13.60 4.79 4.86
CA SER A 77 14.18 6.05 5.31
C SER A 77 15.36 5.83 6.27
N LYS A 78 16.04 6.90 6.67
CA LYS A 78 17.18 6.82 7.62
C LYS A 78 16.79 6.17 8.94
N GLU A 79 15.52 6.26 9.33
CA GLU A 79 14.98 5.65 10.55
C GLU A 79 14.53 4.20 10.35
N GLY A 80 14.61 3.69 9.12
CA GLY A 80 14.26 2.33 8.76
C GLY A 80 12.78 2.12 8.42
N PHE A 81 12.02 3.20 8.18
CA PHE A 81 10.60 3.13 7.84
C PHE A 81 10.37 3.18 6.32
N GLY A 82 9.33 2.49 5.86
CA GLY A 82 8.88 2.53 4.46
C GLY A 82 7.58 3.32 4.34
N HIS A 83 7.66 4.48 3.70
CA HIS A 83 6.52 5.31 3.34
C HIS A 83 6.53 5.55 1.84
N LEU A 84 5.79 4.74 1.10
CA LEU A 84 5.67 4.83 -0.35
C LEU A 84 4.56 5.81 -0.72
N ARG A 85 4.92 6.86 -1.46
CA ARG A 85 3.96 7.88 -1.93
C ARG A 85 3.97 7.93 -3.44
N ILE A 86 2.83 7.68 -4.07
CA ILE A 86 2.68 7.63 -5.53
C ILE A 86 1.57 8.58 -5.95
N ARG A 87 1.88 9.44 -6.93
CA ARG A 87 0.89 10.26 -7.63
C ARG A 87 0.94 9.90 -9.10
N CYS A 88 -0.17 9.44 -9.65
CA CYS A 88 -0.21 9.08 -11.06
C CYS A 88 -1.60 9.33 -11.68
N SER A 89 -1.64 9.44 -13.00
CA SER A 89 -2.93 9.47 -13.69
C SER A 89 -3.59 8.11 -13.71
N HIS A 90 -2.83 7.06 -14.05
CA HIS A 90 -3.33 5.70 -14.15
C HIS A 90 -2.50 4.78 -13.28
N LEU A 91 -3.14 3.78 -12.69
CA LEU A 91 -2.45 2.68 -12.04
C LEU A 91 -3.04 1.36 -12.51
N LEU A 92 -2.19 0.52 -13.10
CA LEU A 92 -2.54 -0.82 -13.58
C LEU A 92 -1.61 -1.85 -12.96
N LEU A 93 -2.20 -2.81 -12.24
CA LEU A 93 -1.60 -4.10 -11.93
C LEU A 93 -2.34 -5.12 -12.78
N ALA A 94 -1.74 -5.55 -13.90
CA ALA A 94 -2.44 -6.36 -14.89
C ALA A 94 -2.67 -7.81 -14.42
N ASN A 95 -1.76 -8.33 -13.59
CA ASN A 95 -1.75 -9.72 -13.12
C ASN A 95 -1.91 -9.82 -11.59
N ASP A 96 -2.49 -10.93 -11.14
CA ASP A 96 -2.67 -11.32 -9.73
C ASP A 96 -1.37 -11.49 -8.95
N THR A 97 -0.27 -11.75 -9.67
CA THR A 97 1.09 -11.86 -9.12
C THR A 97 1.81 -10.52 -8.96
N CYS A 98 1.22 -9.40 -9.39
CA CYS A 98 1.80 -8.08 -9.17
C CYS A 98 1.49 -7.59 -7.76
N VAL A 99 2.50 -7.02 -7.10
CA VAL A 99 2.38 -6.56 -5.72
C VAL A 99 2.99 -5.17 -5.57
N ILE A 100 2.23 -4.23 -4.99
CA ILE A 100 2.77 -2.99 -4.41
C ILE A 100 2.74 -3.18 -2.90
N HIS A 101 3.87 -3.07 -2.21
CA HIS A 101 3.87 -3.26 -0.76
C HIS A 101 4.86 -2.44 0.05
N CYS A 102 4.52 -2.27 1.33
CA CYS A 102 5.42 -1.81 2.38
C CYS A 102 5.42 -2.79 3.58
N ASN A 103 5.31 -4.10 3.31
CA ASN A 103 5.30 -5.13 4.34
C ASN A 103 6.53 -5.05 5.26
N GLY A 104 6.31 -5.08 6.57
CA GLY A 104 7.37 -5.10 7.57
C GLY A 104 8.21 -3.82 7.68
N LEU A 105 7.85 -2.76 6.95
CA LEU A 105 8.59 -1.49 6.91
C LEU A 105 8.10 -0.46 7.95
N GLY A 106 7.44 -0.92 9.02
CA GLY A 106 7.00 -0.11 10.15
C GLY A 106 7.93 -0.22 11.36
N PHE A 107 7.40 -0.04 12.56
CA PHE A 107 8.18 -0.16 13.78
C PHE A 107 8.69 -1.58 13.98
N ARG A 108 9.97 -1.69 14.36
CA ARG A 108 10.61 -2.97 14.72
C ARG A 108 10.04 -3.54 16.02
N SER A 109 10.36 -4.80 16.29
CA SER A 109 10.10 -5.52 17.54
C SER A 109 10.17 -4.62 18.78
N MET A 110 9.16 -4.71 19.67
CA MET A 110 9.06 -3.93 20.91
C MET A 110 9.02 -2.40 20.75
N LYS A 111 8.77 -1.89 19.54
CA LYS A 111 8.67 -0.45 19.26
C LYS A 111 7.33 -0.09 18.62
N GLY A 112 6.96 1.18 18.77
CA GLY A 112 5.72 1.75 18.27
C GLY A 112 4.64 1.90 19.35
N PRO A 113 3.63 2.74 19.11
CA PRO A 113 2.60 3.07 20.11
C PRO A 113 1.78 1.86 20.57
N GLY A 114 1.57 0.91 19.66
CA GLY A 114 0.84 -0.33 19.90
C GLY A 114 1.74 -1.56 19.94
N HIS A 115 3.00 -1.47 20.38
CA HIS A 115 3.85 -2.66 20.45
C HIS A 115 3.28 -3.74 21.38
N GLY A 116 3.50 -5.00 21.03
CA GLY A 116 3.10 -6.14 21.86
C GLY A 116 4.00 -6.32 23.08
N LYS A 117 3.56 -7.09 24.09
CA LYS A 117 4.31 -7.36 25.31
C LYS A 117 4.41 -8.86 25.56
N LEU A 118 5.51 -9.33 26.14
CA LEU A 118 5.66 -10.73 26.59
C LEU A 118 5.29 -11.78 25.51
N GLY A 119 5.65 -11.52 24.25
CA GLY A 119 5.37 -12.42 23.13
C GLY A 119 3.99 -12.25 22.47
N THR A 120 3.15 -11.30 22.91
CA THR A 120 1.88 -11.01 22.23
C THR A 120 2.08 -10.14 20.99
N GLY A 121 1.11 -10.18 20.07
CA GLY A 121 1.15 -9.35 18.87
C GLY A 121 0.94 -7.85 19.14
N ALA A 122 1.42 -7.03 18.22
CA ALA A 122 1.23 -5.58 18.24
C ALA A 122 -0.21 -5.20 17.83
N GLY A 123 -0.67 -4.00 18.14
CA GLY A 123 -1.95 -3.45 17.68
C GLY A 123 -1.75 -2.21 16.82
N TYR A 124 -2.76 -1.85 16.02
CA TYR A 124 -2.86 -0.55 15.34
C TYR A 124 -4.31 -0.19 15.01
N GLY A 125 -4.87 -0.70 13.91
CA GLY A 125 -6.28 -0.55 13.56
C GLY A 125 -7.19 -1.53 14.31
N SER A 126 -6.63 -2.68 14.71
CA SER A 126 -7.22 -3.57 15.72
C SER A 126 -6.23 -3.85 16.84
N GLN A 127 -6.75 -4.37 17.97
CA GLN A 127 -5.90 -4.84 19.07
C GLN A 127 -5.12 -6.08 18.63
N GLY A 128 -3.86 -6.19 19.06
CA GLY A 128 -3.12 -7.45 18.97
C GLY A 128 -3.70 -8.53 19.88
N ALA A 129 -3.41 -9.80 19.61
CA ALA A 129 -3.98 -10.90 20.36
C ALA A 129 -3.71 -10.81 21.88
N ASN A 130 -4.68 -11.31 22.66
CA ASN A 130 -4.70 -11.36 24.12
C ASN A 130 -4.80 -10.00 24.85
N LYS A 131 -5.06 -10.06 26.16
CA LYS A 131 -5.17 -8.88 27.05
C LYS A 131 -3.89 -8.03 27.13
N GLN A 132 -2.74 -8.63 26.80
CA GLN A 132 -1.43 -7.96 26.78
C GLN A 132 -1.00 -7.53 25.37
N GLY A 133 -1.81 -7.83 24.36
CA GLY A 133 -1.64 -7.39 22.98
C GLY A 133 -1.53 -5.87 22.89
N GLY A 134 -0.84 -5.43 21.84
CA GLY A 134 -0.72 -4.01 21.54
C GLY A 134 -2.09 -3.35 21.36
N LYS A 135 -2.21 -2.11 21.84
CA LYS A 135 -3.47 -1.35 21.79
C LYS A 135 -3.72 -0.74 20.41
N ILE A 136 -4.98 -0.43 20.13
CA ILE A 136 -5.41 0.37 18.98
C ILE A 136 -4.90 1.81 19.14
N TYR A 137 -4.46 2.43 18.04
CA TYR A 137 -4.08 3.85 17.98
C TYR A 137 -4.33 4.45 16.60
N GLY A 138 -4.08 5.75 16.49
CA GLY A 138 -4.20 6.50 15.25
C GLY A 138 -5.64 6.86 14.86
N ASP A 139 -5.74 7.58 13.75
CA ASP A 139 -6.99 8.07 13.20
C ASP A 139 -7.54 7.09 12.14
N GLU A 140 -8.82 6.70 12.26
CA GLU A 140 -9.45 5.78 11.30
C GLU A 140 -9.57 6.38 9.90
N THR A 141 -9.67 7.71 9.83
CA THR A 141 -9.84 8.43 8.56
C THR A 141 -8.52 8.59 7.79
N LEU A 142 -7.37 8.42 8.47
CA LEU A 142 -6.03 8.65 7.92
C LEU A 142 -5.79 10.07 7.33
N LEU A 143 -6.62 11.05 7.69
CA LEU A 143 -6.48 12.44 7.21
C LEU A 143 -5.68 13.32 8.18
N LYS A 144 -5.82 13.09 9.49
CA LYS A 144 -5.09 13.86 10.50
C LYS A 144 -3.64 13.41 10.60
N GLU A 145 -3.45 12.10 10.62
CA GLU A 145 -2.15 11.46 10.75
C GLU A 145 -2.22 10.05 10.17
N ILE A 146 -1.15 9.63 9.50
CA ILE A 146 -0.98 8.29 8.96
C ILE A 146 0.18 7.64 9.71
N HIS A 147 -0.07 6.53 10.39
CA HIS A 147 0.96 5.86 11.18
C HIS A 147 1.48 4.59 10.53
N PHE A 148 2.73 4.28 10.85
CA PHE A 148 3.33 2.96 10.66
C PHE A 148 2.71 1.95 11.63
N GLY A 149 2.70 0.68 11.25
CA GLY A 149 2.37 -0.43 12.13
C GLY A 149 3.40 -0.61 13.24
N SER A 150 2.97 -1.11 14.40
CA SER A 150 3.80 -1.37 15.57
C SER A 150 4.46 -2.77 15.53
N GLY A 151 5.58 -2.92 16.22
CA GLY A 151 6.29 -4.20 16.32
C GLY A 151 5.76 -5.12 17.41
N GLY A 152 5.84 -6.43 17.17
CA GLY A 152 5.38 -7.46 18.09
C GLY A 152 6.21 -7.56 19.37
N GLY A 153 5.62 -8.22 20.36
CA GLY A 153 6.23 -8.47 21.65
C GLY A 153 7.27 -9.59 21.62
N VAL A 154 8.28 -9.50 22.48
CA VAL A 154 9.26 -10.58 22.71
C VAL A 154 8.94 -11.25 24.05
N PRO A 155 8.91 -12.59 24.13
CA PRO A 155 8.78 -13.29 25.39
C PRO A 155 10.05 -13.08 26.26
N MET A 156 10.01 -13.49 27.53
CA MET A 156 11.15 -13.32 28.44
C MET A 156 12.44 -14.01 27.94
N VAL A 157 12.28 -15.04 27.11
CA VAL A 157 13.36 -15.75 26.41
C VAL A 157 12.97 -15.84 24.93
N GLY A 158 13.56 -15.01 24.07
CA GLY A 158 13.22 -14.95 22.64
C GLY A 158 14.07 -13.95 21.85
N THR A 159 14.07 -14.08 20.51
CA THR A 159 15.00 -13.34 19.62
C THR A 159 14.36 -12.30 18.70
N GLY A 160 13.08 -11.96 18.86
CA GLY A 160 12.47 -10.80 18.20
C GLY A 160 11.04 -11.01 17.74
N GLY A 161 10.17 -10.04 18.05
CA GLY A 161 8.83 -9.93 17.49
C GLY A 161 8.87 -9.41 16.06
N GLY A 162 7.79 -9.65 15.33
CA GLY A 162 7.66 -9.18 13.95
C GLY A 162 7.62 -7.65 13.87
N SER A 163 8.11 -7.07 12.77
CA SER A 163 7.97 -5.63 12.53
C SER A 163 6.58 -5.29 12.01
N GLY A 164 6.10 -4.08 12.30
CA GLY A 164 4.84 -3.61 11.75
C GLY A 164 4.92 -3.27 10.26
N GLY A 165 3.78 -3.10 9.61
CA GLY A 165 3.70 -2.66 8.21
C GLY A 165 4.04 -1.17 8.02
N GLY A 166 4.49 -0.82 6.81
CA GLY A 166 4.78 0.56 6.41
C GLY A 166 3.53 1.37 6.03
N ILE A 167 3.72 2.40 5.20
CA ILE A 167 2.65 3.27 4.71
C ILE A 167 2.68 3.30 3.18
N ILE A 168 1.50 3.18 2.56
CA ILE A 168 1.29 3.46 1.13
C ILE A 168 0.28 4.61 1.01
N GLU A 169 0.67 5.69 0.34
CA GLU A 169 -0.20 6.81 -0.04
C GLU A 169 -0.31 6.87 -1.57
N LEU A 170 -1.52 6.69 -2.10
CA LEU A 170 -1.82 6.73 -3.54
C LEU A 170 -2.74 7.90 -3.87
N VAL A 171 -2.35 8.72 -4.83
CA VAL A 171 -3.19 9.75 -5.44
C VAL A 171 -3.39 9.41 -6.91
N ILE A 172 -4.59 8.98 -7.25
CA ILE A 172 -4.97 8.52 -8.58
C ILE A 172 -5.82 9.59 -9.26
N ALA A 173 -5.34 10.11 -10.39
CA ALA A 173 -6.06 11.15 -11.09
C ALA A 173 -7.15 10.61 -12.00
N GLN A 174 -6.90 9.56 -12.78
CA GLN A 174 -7.81 9.11 -13.83
C GLN A 174 -8.36 7.72 -13.54
N HIS A 175 -7.55 6.66 -13.56
CA HIS A 175 -8.09 5.30 -13.54
C HIS A 175 -7.21 4.34 -12.73
N LEU A 176 -7.86 3.43 -11.99
CA LEU A 176 -7.20 2.39 -11.21
C LEU A 176 -7.77 1.05 -11.61
N VAL A 177 -6.89 0.14 -12.03
CA VAL A 177 -7.20 -1.27 -12.24
C VAL A 177 -6.17 -2.10 -11.49
N ASN A 178 -6.58 -2.63 -10.34
CA ASN A 178 -5.77 -3.54 -9.55
C ASN A 178 -6.30 -4.97 -9.70
N ASN A 179 -5.64 -5.79 -10.52
CA ASN A 179 -5.86 -7.24 -10.52
C ASN A 179 -4.87 -7.97 -9.60
N GLY A 180 -3.87 -7.27 -9.06
CA GLY A 180 -2.87 -7.76 -8.13
C GLY A 180 -3.20 -7.44 -6.67
N ILE A 181 -2.16 -7.13 -5.89
CA ILE A 181 -2.24 -6.91 -4.45
C ILE A 181 -1.55 -5.60 -4.05
N ILE A 182 -2.22 -4.78 -3.25
CA ILE A 182 -1.62 -3.63 -2.56
C ILE A 182 -1.57 -3.95 -1.06
N GLN A 183 -0.40 -3.91 -0.41
CA GLN A 183 -0.32 -4.38 0.98
C GLN A 183 0.70 -3.69 1.90
N CYS A 184 0.30 -3.51 3.16
CA CYS A 184 1.14 -3.02 4.24
C CYS A 184 1.06 -3.99 5.43
N ASN A 185 1.41 -5.25 5.23
CA ASN A 185 1.31 -6.26 6.28
C ASN A 185 2.43 -6.14 7.31
N GLY A 186 2.14 -6.48 8.56
CA GLY A 186 3.15 -6.77 9.57
C GLY A 186 3.86 -8.09 9.29
N LEU A 187 5.06 -8.28 9.84
CA LEU A 187 5.78 -9.55 9.79
C LEU A 187 5.45 -10.43 10.97
N ASP A 188 5.68 -11.71 10.77
CA ASP A 188 5.60 -12.74 11.81
C ASP A 188 6.70 -12.56 12.85
N GLY A 189 6.40 -12.94 14.09
CA GLY A 189 7.41 -13.05 15.14
C GLY A 189 8.09 -14.42 15.10
N ASN A 190 9.33 -14.51 15.57
CA ASN A 190 10.05 -15.78 15.58
C ASN A 190 9.46 -16.76 16.61
N ASP A 191 9.30 -18.01 16.18
CA ASP A 191 8.99 -19.15 17.05
C ASP A 191 10.23 -19.66 17.77
N TYR A 192 10.03 -20.20 18.98
CA TYR A 192 11.09 -20.78 19.80
C TYR A 192 10.91 -22.30 19.97
N PRO A 193 11.98 -23.10 19.88
CA PRO A 193 11.90 -24.57 20.01
C PRO A 193 11.32 -25.06 21.34
N THR A 194 11.41 -24.24 22.40
CA THR A 194 10.96 -24.60 23.76
C THR A 194 9.48 -24.29 24.02
N GLY A 195 8.68 -24.01 22.98
CA GLY A 195 7.23 -23.85 23.09
C GLY A 195 6.75 -22.43 23.40
N GLY A 196 7.63 -21.43 23.32
CA GLY A 196 7.27 -20.01 23.31
C GLY A 196 7.41 -19.41 21.91
N GLY A 197 6.87 -18.21 21.70
CA GLY A 197 7.24 -17.44 20.51
C GLY A 197 6.87 -15.99 20.61
N SER A 198 7.35 -15.24 19.63
CA SER A 198 7.25 -13.79 19.60
C SER A 198 6.00 -13.36 18.86
N GLY A 199 5.47 -12.20 19.25
CA GLY A 199 4.27 -11.64 18.64
C GLY A 199 4.51 -11.17 17.21
N GLY A 200 3.47 -11.22 16.39
CA GLY A 200 3.47 -10.59 15.08
C GLY A 200 3.42 -9.07 15.19
N GLY A 201 4.03 -8.37 14.23
CA GLY A 201 3.85 -6.93 14.06
C GLY A 201 2.46 -6.61 13.54
N SER A 202 1.95 -5.40 13.76
CA SER A 202 0.63 -5.01 13.25
C SER A 202 0.70 -4.65 11.77
N GLY A 203 -0.43 -4.65 11.08
CA GLY A 203 -0.55 -4.01 9.77
C GLY A 203 -0.21 -2.53 9.82
N GLY A 204 0.11 -1.96 8.67
CA GLY A 204 0.42 -0.55 8.45
C GLY A 204 -0.76 0.25 7.92
N SER A 205 -0.51 1.25 7.08
CA SER A 205 -1.56 2.12 6.53
C SER A 205 -1.59 2.12 5.01
N VAL A 206 -2.79 2.14 4.42
CA VAL A 206 -3.01 2.41 2.99
C VAL A 206 -4.02 3.55 2.85
N LEU A 207 -3.63 4.64 2.18
CA LEU A 207 -4.51 5.76 1.86
C LEU A 207 -4.61 5.92 0.36
N ILE A 208 -5.82 5.89 -0.19
CA ILE A 208 -6.08 6.06 -1.63
C ILE A 208 -7.01 7.27 -1.83
N LYS A 209 -6.60 8.21 -2.68
CA LYS A 209 -7.39 9.39 -3.06
C LYS A 209 -7.59 9.43 -4.56
N PHE A 210 -8.84 9.48 -4.99
CA PHE A 210 -9.25 9.74 -6.38
C PHE A 210 -9.54 11.23 -6.54
N VAL A 211 -8.75 11.91 -7.37
CA VAL A 211 -8.84 13.39 -7.47
C VAL A 211 -9.64 13.91 -8.67
N SER A 212 -9.93 13.07 -9.69
CA SER A 212 -10.79 13.50 -10.80
C SER A 212 -12.26 13.31 -10.47
N THR A 213 -13.02 14.38 -10.63
CA THR A 213 -14.48 14.43 -10.44
C THR A 213 -15.26 14.07 -11.70
N LYS A 214 -14.58 13.84 -12.84
CA LYS A 214 -15.20 13.63 -14.15
C LYS A 214 -14.93 12.24 -14.75
N ASN A 215 -14.35 11.32 -13.98
CA ASN A 215 -14.05 10.00 -14.50
C ASN A 215 -15.30 9.10 -14.46
N ASP A 216 -15.77 8.70 -15.63
CA ASP A 216 -16.85 7.74 -15.84
C ASP A 216 -16.34 6.28 -15.87
N LYS A 217 -15.02 6.08 -15.82
CA LYS A 217 -14.41 4.75 -15.90
C LYS A 217 -14.54 4.03 -14.57
N LYS A 218 -14.99 2.78 -14.65
CA LYS A 218 -15.11 1.89 -13.51
C LYS A 218 -13.73 1.49 -12.98
N HIS A 219 -13.39 1.97 -11.80
CA HIS A 219 -12.19 1.54 -11.07
C HIS A 219 -12.33 0.10 -10.55
N ILE A 220 -11.22 -0.62 -10.48
CA ILE A 220 -11.13 -1.96 -9.88
C ILE A 220 -10.10 -1.89 -8.75
N LEU A 221 -10.55 -2.02 -7.51
CA LEU A 221 -9.70 -1.91 -6.30
C LEU A 221 -8.87 -3.17 -6.04
N GLY A 222 -9.33 -4.35 -6.48
CA GLY A 222 -8.60 -5.60 -6.31
C GLY A 222 -8.43 -6.00 -4.85
N GLN A 223 -7.33 -6.70 -4.56
CA GLN A 223 -6.95 -7.02 -3.19
C GLN A 223 -6.13 -5.88 -2.59
N ILE A 224 -6.57 -5.40 -1.42
CA ILE A 224 -5.83 -4.41 -0.63
C ILE A 224 -5.80 -4.90 0.81
N GLN A 225 -4.62 -5.03 1.41
CA GLN A 225 -4.52 -5.61 2.74
C GLN A 225 -3.51 -4.94 3.69
N CYS A 226 -3.88 -4.87 4.96
CA CYS A 226 -3.03 -4.44 6.06
C CYS A 226 -3.21 -5.43 7.22
N LEU A 227 -2.77 -6.66 7.02
CA LEU A 227 -2.84 -7.71 8.05
C LEU A 227 -1.70 -7.56 9.05
N GLY A 228 -1.89 -7.98 10.29
CA GLY A 228 -0.76 -8.18 11.20
C GLY A 228 -0.01 -9.48 10.86
N GLY A 229 1.15 -9.70 11.46
CA GLY A 229 1.84 -10.99 11.42
C GLY A 229 1.18 -12.04 12.31
N ASN A 230 1.64 -13.28 12.19
CA ASN A 230 1.24 -14.46 12.95
C ASN A 230 -0.26 -14.84 12.79
N GLN A 231 -0.89 -14.51 11.66
CA GLN A 231 -2.34 -14.74 11.38
C GLN A 231 -2.80 -16.21 11.47
N SER A 232 -1.86 -17.16 11.54
CA SER A 232 -2.16 -18.58 11.76
C SER A 232 -2.20 -18.98 13.24
N THR A 233 -1.98 -18.04 14.18
CA THR A 233 -1.82 -18.34 15.61
C THR A 233 -2.65 -17.42 16.51
N SER A 234 -3.71 -17.96 17.11
CA SER A 234 -4.73 -17.21 17.85
C SER A 234 -4.24 -16.35 19.04
N TRP A 235 -3.02 -16.57 19.53
CA TRP A 235 -2.49 -15.91 20.73
C TRP A 235 -1.30 -14.97 20.47
N ARG A 236 -0.78 -14.91 19.24
CA ARG A 236 0.37 -14.04 18.87
C ARG A 236 0.10 -13.12 17.70
N GLU A 237 -1.11 -13.14 17.17
CA GLU A 237 -1.54 -12.30 16.05
C GLU A 237 -1.29 -10.82 16.30
N GLY A 238 -0.61 -10.19 15.35
CA GLY A 238 -0.62 -8.75 15.20
C GLY A 238 -2.00 -8.28 14.75
N GLY A 239 -2.41 -7.12 15.25
CA GLY A 239 -3.63 -6.45 14.85
C GLY A 239 -3.56 -5.96 13.41
N LEU A 240 -4.73 -5.78 12.81
CA LEU A 240 -4.90 -5.20 11.50
C LEU A 240 -4.43 -3.74 11.49
N GLY A 241 -4.05 -3.28 10.31
CA GLY A 241 -3.71 -1.89 10.03
C GLY A 241 -4.94 -1.05 9.71
N ARG A 242 -4.79 -0.02 8.88
CA ARG A 242 -5.88 0.86 8.47
C ARG A 242 -5.86 1.12 6.98
N ILE A 243 -7.04 1.16 6.37
CA ILE A 243 -7.22 1.47 4.95
C ILE A 243 -8.26 2.58 4.84
N ALA A 244 -7.96 3.64 4.08
CA ALA A 244 -8.92 4.70 3.80
C ALA A 244 -8.94 5.04 2.30
N ILE A 245 -10.14 5.27 1.77
CA ILE A 245 -10.40 5.52 0.35
C ILE A 245 -11.32 6.73 0.20
N TYR A 246 -10.88 7.71 -0.60
CA TYR A 246 -11.58 8.97 -0.82
C TYR A 246 -11.78 9.30 -2.29
N GLY A 247 -12.85 10.02 -2.60
CA GLY A 247 -13.01 10.73 -3.88
C GLY A 247 -13.60 9.89 -5.02
N TYR A 248 -14.10 8.70 -4.73
CA TYR A 248 -14.86 7.89 -5.68
C TYR A 248 -15.92 7.07 -4.94
N ASP A 249 -17.11 6.91 -5.53
CA ASP A 249 -18.20 6.14 -4.93
C ASP A 249 -18.10 4.66 -5.34
N PHE A 250 -17.86 3.78 -4.37
CA PHE A 250 -17.72 2.34 -4.58
C PHE A 250 -18.92 1.62 -4.01
N GLU A 251 -19.39 0.59 -4.71
CA GLU A 251 -20.40 -0.29 -4.15
C GLU A 251 -19.79 -1.21 -3.08
N ALA A 252 -20.60 -1.69 -2.14
CA ALA A 252 -20.13 -2.58 -1.08
C ALA A 252 -19.36 -3.80 -1.62
N LYS A 253 -19.81 -4.36 -2.75
CA LYS A 253 -19.17 -5.50 -3.43
C LYS A 253 -17.75 -5.21 -3.92
N ASP A 254 -17.46 -3.95 -4.26
CA ASP A 254 -16.14 -3.54 -4.73
C ASP A 254 -15.13 -3.46 -3.57
N LEU A 255 -15.62 -3.39 -2.32
CA LEU A 255 -14.82 -3.31 -1.10
C LEU A 255 -14.61 -4.67 -0.42
N GLU A 256 -15.28 -5.74 -0.87
CA GLU A 256 -15.24 -7.08 -0.23
C GLU A 256 -13.85 -7.70 -0.16
N LYS A 257 -12.95 -7.34 -1.08
CA LYS A 257 -11.58 -7.87 -1.17
C LYS A 257 -10.56 -7.06 -0.37
N ILE A 258 -11.02 -6.10 0.43
CA ILE A 258 -10.18 -5.18 1.19
C ILE A 258 -10.19 -5.55 2.68
N VAL A 259 -9.00 -5.76 3.27
CA VAL A 259 -8.87 -6.21 4.66
C VAL A 259 -7.81 -5.40 5.43
N PRO A 260 -8.16 -4.65 6.49
CA PRO A 260 -9.49 -4.50 7.08
C PRO A 260 -10.46 -3.74 6.18
N PHE A 261 -11.76 -3.78 6.51
CA PHE A 261 -12.77 -2.98 5.83
C PHE A 261 -12.35 -1.49 5.84
N PRO A 262 -12.34 -0.81 4.67
CA PRO A 262 -11.78 0.53 4.58
C PRO A 262 -12.75 1.58 5.13
N TYR A 263 -12.20 2.66 5.67
CA TYR A 263 -12.95 3.91 5.81
C TYR A 263 -13.14 4.52 4.41
N HIS A 264 -14.40 4.74 3.99
CA HIS A 264 -14.71 5.16 2.62
C HIS A 264 -15.60 6.42 2.57
N LYS A 265 -15.23 7.36 1.70
CA LYS A 265 -16.03 8.53 1.33
C LYS A 265 -15.93 8.82 -0.16
N SER A 266 -17.05 9.15 -0.79
CA SER A 266 -17.11 9.48 -2.22
C SER A 266 -16.51 10.83 -2.60
N PHE A 267 -16.11 11.64 -1.61
CA PHE A 267 -15.48 12.95 -1.81
C PHE A 267 -14.20 13.06 -0.97
N ILE A 268 -13.29 13.95 -1.38
CA ILE A 268 -12.10 14.30 -0.60
C ILE A 268 -12.49 15.36 0.43
N ILE A 269 -12.10 15.14 1.69
CA ILE A 269 -12.18 16.15 2.74
C ILE A 269 -10.82 16.84 2.77
N ASN A 270 -10.80 18.14 2.45
CA ASN A 270 -9.61 18.99 2.54
C ASN A 270 -9.42 19.52 3.95
#